data_AF-A0A525HKB8-F1
#
_entry.id   AF-A0A525HKB8-F1
#
_cell.length_a   1.000
_cell.length_b   1.000
_cell.length_c   1.000
_cell.angle_alpha   90.00
_cell.angle_beta   90.00
_cell.angle_gamma   90.00
#
_symmetry.space_group_name_H-M   'P 1'
#
loop_
_entity.id
_entity.type
_entity.pdbx_description
1 polymer ?
#
loop_
_entity_poly.entity_id
_entity_poly.type
_entity_poly.pdbx_seq_one_letter_code
_entity_poly.pdbx_strand_id
1 'polypeptide(L)' 'MKPSPERDALTAKAGFGNARRAWLGRTEDGTVALVLSDPQGRPRLTLGVGKDGEPSVELRDAGGKVTRTLR' A
#
# COMPACT_ATOMS: atom_id res chain seq x y z
N MET A 1 29.15 -9.58 5.49
CA MET A 1 29.32 -9.92 4.07
C MET A 1 28.46 -8.96 3.27
N LYS A 2 29.06 -8.10 2.43
CA LYS A 2 28.28 -7.20 1.57
C LYS A 2 27.59 -8.04 0.49
N PRO A 3 26.39 -7.67 0.02
CA PRO A 3 25.75 -8.37 -1.09
C PRO A 3 26.68 -8.41 -2.31
N SER A 4 26.60 -9.47 -3.12
CA SER A 4 27.31 -9.50 -4.39
C SER A 4 26.63 -8.53 -5.37
N PRO A 5 27.36 -7.99 -6.36
CA PRO A 5 26.78 -7.15 -7.42
C PRO A 5 25.58 -7.80 -8.13
N GLU A 6 25.58 -9.14 -8.26
CA GLU A 6 24.45 -9.90 -8.80
C GLU A 6 23.19 -9.84 -7.91
N ARG A 7 23.36 -9.89 -6.58
CA ARG A 7 22.24 -9.74 -5.64
C ARG A 7 21.64 -8.35 -5.74
N ASP A 8 22.48 -7.30 -5.75
CA ASP A 8 22.00 -5.92 -5.85
C ASP A 8 21.27 -5.66 -7.17
N ALA A 9 21.80 -6.16 -8.29
CA ALA A 9 21.16 -6.07 -9.60
C ALA A 9 19.80 -6.80 -9.63
N LEU A 10 19.72 -7.98 -9.00
CA LEU A 10 18.47 -8.73 -8.87
C LEU A 10 17.44 -7.98 -8.01
N THR A 11 17.87 -7.40 -6.90
CA THR A 11 17.02 -6.62 -5.98
C THR A 11 16.47 -5.36 -6.67
N ALA A 12 17.30 -4.67 -7.45
CA ALA A 12 16.91 -3.52 -8.25
C ALA A 12 15.92 -3.93 -9.37
N LYS A 13 16.22 -4.99 -10.12
CA LYS A 13 15.33 -5.52 -11.17
C LYS A 13 13.98 -5.98 -10.62
N ALA A 14 13.97 -6.58 -9.44
CA ALA A 14 12.75 -6.98 -8.74
C ALA A 14 11.99 -5.80 -8.12
N GLY A 15 12.56 -4.59 -8.15
CA GLY A 15 11.91 -3.37 -7.69
C GLY A 15 11.82 -3.24 -6.17
N PHE A 16 12.59 -4.01 -5.40
CA PHE A 16 12.58 -3.92 -3.94
C PHE A 16 13.17 -2.60 -3.40
N GLY A 17 13.91 -1.86 -4.23
CA GLY A 17 14.31 -0.47 -3.93
C GLY A 17 13.22 0.57 -4.20
N ASN A 18 12.09 0.19 -4.80
CA ASN A 18 11.01 1.12 -5.10
C ASN A 18 10.06 1.27 -3.91
N ALA A 19 9.33 2.38 -3.86
CA ALA A 19 8.28 2.57 -2.88
C ALA A 19 7.23 1.45 -2.98
N ARG A 20 6.73 0.98 -1.84
CA ARG A 20 5.66 -0.03 -1.78
C ARG A 20 4.40 0.52 -2.45
N ARG A 21 3.99 -0.08 -3.56
CA ARG A 21 2.81 0.37 -4.34
C ARG A 21 1.51 -0.38 -4.03
N ALA A 22 1.61 -1.52 -3.34
CA ALA A 22 0.46 -2.27 -2.88
C ALA A 22 0.76 -2.88 -1.51
N TRP A 23 -0.25 -2.90 -0.65
CA TRP A 23 -0.24 -3.66 0.59
C TRP A 23 -1.60 -4.31 0.78
N LEU A 24 -1.61 -5.61 1.05
CA LEU A 24 -2.79 -6.36 1.46
C LEU A 24 -2.48 -6.98 2.81
N GLY A 25 -3.33 -6.75 3.79
CA GLY A 25 -3.16 -7.35 5.10
C GLY A 25 -4.24 -6.96 6.07
N ARG A 26 -4.05 -7.43 7.30
CA ARG A 26 -4.86 -7.05 8.44
C ARG A 26 -4.10 -6.02 9.27
N THR A 27 -4.73 -4.91 9.59
CA THR A 27 -4.21 -3.91 10.52
C THR A 27 -4.44 -4.37 11.96
N GLU A 28 -3.81 -3.68 12.91
CA GLU A 28 -3.91 -4.00 14.34
C GLU A 28 -5.33 -3.85 14.89
N ASP A 29 -6.11 -2.92 14.32
CA ASP A 29 -7.52 -2.68 14.67
C ASP A 29 -8.49 -3.77 14.13
N GLY A 30 -7.97 -4.78 13.44
CA GLY A 30 -8.75 -5.88 12.88
C GLY A 30 -9.30 -5.62 11.47
N THR A 31 -9.09 -4.43 10.90
CA THR A 31 -9.51 -4.12 9.52
C THR A 31 -8.66 -4.93 8.52
N VAL A 32 -9.29 -5.55 7.53
CA VAL A 32 -8.57 -6.08 6.36
C VAL A 32 -8.59 -5.00 5.29
N ALA A 33 -7.43 -4.67 4.74
CA ALA A 33 -7.36 -3.63 3.71
C ALA A 33 -6.39 -3.95 2.57
N LEU A 34 -6.80 -3.52 1.37
CA LEU A 34 -5.95 -3.35 0.20
C LEU A 34 -5.65 -1.85 0.05
N VAL A 35 -4.38 -1.48 0.17
CA VAL A 35 -3.89 -0.11 -0.03
C VAL A 35 -3.10 -0.06 -1.32
N LEU A 36 -3.49 0.83 -2.24
CA LEU A 36 -2.75 1.13 -3.45
C LEU A 36 -2.11 2.52 -3.36
N SER A 37 -0.83 2.60 -3.70
CA SER A 37 -0.02 3.81 -3.59
C SER A 37 0.54 4.29 -4.93
N ASP A 38 0.81 5.60 -4.99
CA ASP A 38 1.52 6.25 -6.10
C ASP A 38 3.01 5.81 -6.16
N PRO A 39 3.78 6.23 -7.18
CA PRO A 39 5.21 5.91 -7.28
C PRO A 39 6.08 6.41 -6.12
N GLN A 40 5.60 7.39 -5.35
CA GLN A 40 6.25 7.93 -4.16
C GLN A 40 5.84 7.19 -2.88
N GLY A 41 4.96 6.19 -2.98
CA GLY A 41 4.47 5.40 -1.85
C GLY A 41 3.26 6.00 -1.12
N ARG A 42 2.68 7.10 -1.63
CA ARG A 42 1.53 7.76 -1.01
C ARG A 42 0.23 7.01 -1.34
N PRO A 43 -0.58 6.62 -0.35
CA PRO A 43 -1.86 5.96 -0.60
C PRO A 43 -2.81 6.81 -1.45
N ARG A 44 -3.45 6.18 -2.44
CA ARG A 44 -4.46 6.80 -3.33
C ARG A 44 -5.82 6.12 -3.23
N LEU A 45 -5.82 4.82 -2.98
CA LEU A 45 -7.03 4.02 -2.82
C LEU A 45 -6.84 3.08 -1.62
N THR A 46 -7.84 3.02 -0.76
CA THR A 46 -7.95 2.01 0.29
C THR A 46 -9.27 1.30 0.13
N LEU A 47 -9.25 -0.02 -0.08
CA LEU A 47 -10.41 -0.88 0.08
C LEU A 47 -10.28 -1.54 1.45
N GLY A 48 -11.32 -1.48 2.26
CA GLY A 48 -11.30 -1.98 3.63
C GLY A 48 -12.54 -2.78 3.97
N VAL A 49 -12.39 -3.75 4.87
CA VAL A 49 -13.49 -4.37 5.61
C VAL A 49 -13.17 -4.21 7.09
N GLY A 50 -14.00 -3.44 7.79
CA GLY A 50 -13.84 -3.18 9.21
C GLY A 50 -13.95 -4.45 10.05
N LYS A 51 -13.49 -4.38 11.31
CA LYS A 51 -13.61 -5.51 12.25
C LYS A 51 -15.06 -5.96 12.52
N ASP A 52 -16.02 -5.08 12.22
CA ASP A 52 -17.46 -5.28 12.29
C ASP A 52 -18.05 -5.83 10.98
N GLY A 53 -17.24 -5.98 9.94
CA GLY A 53 -17.64 -6.46 8.62
C GLY A 53 -18.04 -5.37 7.63
N GLU A 54 -18.02 -4.09 8.04
CA GLU A 54 -18.47 -3.00 7.18
C GLU A 54 -17.46 -2.76 6.04
N PRO A 55 -17.89 -2.83 4.76
CA PRO A 55 -17.02 -2.54 3.64
C PRO A 55 -16.77 -1.04 3.51
N SER A 56 -15.60 -0.67 2.98
CA SER A 56 -15.31 0.73 2.67
C SER A 56 -14.37 0.90 1.48
N VAL A 57 -14.52 2.03 0.81
CA VAL A 57 -13.60 2.50 -0.24
C VAL A 57 -13.25 3.95 0.04
N GLU A 58 -11.96 4.25 0.21
CA GLU A 58 -11.45 5.61 0.38
C GLU A 58 -10.59 6.02 -0.82
N LEU A 59 -10.94 7.14 -1.44
CA LEU A 59 -10.12 7.80 -2.47
C LEU A 59 -9.38 8.98 -1.85
N ARG A 60 -8.09 9.11 -2.16
CA ARG A 60 -7.23 10.20 -1.67
C ARG A 60 -6.65 11.03 -2.83
N ASP A 61 -6.53 12.33 -2.60
CA ASP A 61 -5.87 13.25 -3.53
C ASP A 61 -4.35 13.14 -3.50
N ALA A 62 -3.67 14.00 -4.27
CA ALA A 62 -2.22 14.11 -4.38
C ALA A 62 -1.52 14.36 -3.02
N GLY A 63 -2.18 15.08 -2.12
CA GLY A 63 -1.73 15.40 -0.77
C GLY A 63 -2.02 14.31 0.27
N GLY A 64 -2.71 13.23 -0.13
CA GLY A 64 -3.09 12.13 0.77
C GLY A 64 -4.37 12.40 1.55
N LYS A 65 -5.08 13.50 1.27
CA LYS A 65 -6.37 13.80 1.90
C LYS A 65 -7.45 12.92 1.29
N VAL A 66 -8.30 12.33 2.12
CA VAL A 66 -9.50 11.61 1.66
C VAL A 66 -10.45 12.60 0.99
N THR A 67 -10.77 12.35 -0.28
CA THR A 67 -11.72 13.15 -1.07
C THR A 67 -13.09 12.50 -1.16
N ARG A 68 -13.16 11.18 -1.02
CA ARG A 68 -14.41 10.42 -1.03
C ARG A 68 -14.28 9.13 -0.23
N THR A 69 -15.34 8.81 0.50
CA THR A 69 -15.53 7.53 1.18
C THR A 69 -16.83 6.91 0.70
N LEU A 70 -16.80 5.62 0.38
CA LEU A 70 -17.97 4.78 0.14
C LEU A 70 -18.06 3.77 1.29
N ARG A 71 -19.25 3.57 1.84
CA ARG A 71 -19.60 2.54 2.83
C ARG A 71 -20.98 2.03 2.44
#